data_AF-A0A257IWE7-F1
#
_entry.id   AF-A0A257IWE7-F1
#
_cell.length_a   1.000
_cell.length_b   1.000
_cell.length_c   1.000
_cell.angle_alpha   90.00
_cell.angle_beta   90.00
_cell.angle_gamma   90.00
#
_symmetry.space_group_name_H-M   'P 1'
#
loop_
_entity.id
_entity.type
_entity.pdbx_description
1 polymer ?
#
loop_
_entity_poly.entity_id
_entity_poly.type
_entity_poly.pdbx_seq_one_letter_code
_entity_poly.pdbx_strand_id
1 'polypeptide(L)'
;MRKKIAIKTLSILVWILISSTFSFAQTNSNDIQEVMKQLARTHDALKSETENLVSAQWNFKESPERWSIAEVVEHLGNWELLWARELAMISLNKPNPELRLTCKPDSYYHEFIMEEKMHNASNISKPNGFIKEKDTILWFTKLRNDNIRSAEGLKVNLRDQFEMTALENPRNMYNVYIYMWGHVDRHIKQIQKVKTHINFPK
;
A
#
# COMPACT_ATOMS: atom_id res chain seq x y z
N MET A 1 11.16 57.56 -39.15
CA MET A 1 10.11 56.84 -38.40
C MET A 1 10.44 55.35 -38.34
N ARG A 2 10.88 54.82 -37.19
CA ARG A 2 11.06 53.36 -36.96
C ARG A 2 10.13 52.94 -35.81
N LYS A 3 9.14 52.09 -36.10
CA LYS A 3 8.22 51.53 -35.10
C LYS A 3 8.96 50.44 -34.30
N LYS A 4 9.06 50.62 -32.98
CA LYS A 4 9.49 49.58 -32.04
C LYS A 4 8.36 48.54 -31.94
N ILE A 5 8.59 47.32 -32.40
CA ILE A 5 7.68 46.20 -32.19
C ILE A 5 7.85 45.74 -30.74
N ALA A 6 6.74 45.68 -30.01
CA ALA A 6 6.67 45.41 -28.59
C ALA A 6 7.03 43.95 -28.28
N ILE A 7 8.13 43.74 -27.57
CA ILE A 7 8.45 42.50 -26.86
C ILE A 7 7.63 42.53 -25.56
N LYS A 8 6.35 42.13 -25.59
CA LYS A 8 5.53 42.00 -24.37
C LYS A 8 4.75 40.68 -24.27
N THR A 9 4.83 39.81 -25.27
CA THR A 9 4.03 38.56 -25.31
C THR A 9 4.80 37.30 -24.90
N LEU A 10 6.12 37.36 -24.69
CA LEU A 10 6.91 36.16 -24.34
C LEU A 10 6.95 35.84 -22.83
N SER A 11 6.66 36.82 -21.96
CA SER A 11 6.78 36.61 -20.50
C SER A 11 5.62 35.84 -19.89
N ILE A 12 4.41 35.85 -20.45
CA ILE A 12 3.22 35.23 -19.81
C ILE A 12 3.22 33.69 -19.96
N LEU A 13 3.75 33.16 -21.08
CA LEU A 13 3.86 31.71 -21.33
C LEU A 13 4.83 31.01 -20.38
N VAL A 14 5.89 31.69 -19.92
CA VAL A 14 6.89 31.11 -19.02
C VAL A 14 6.35 30.92 -17.60
N TRP A 15 5.46 31.81 -17.12
CA TRP A 15 4.89 31.69 -15.77
C TRP A 15 3.89 30.52 -15.65
N ILE A 16 3.07 30.26 -16.68
CA ILE A 16 2.09 29.17 -16.66
C ILE A 16 2.77 27.79 -16.64
N LEU A 17 3.91 27.63 -17.32
CA LEU A 17 4.71 26.41 -17.33
C LEU A 17 5.42 26.15 -15.98
N ILE A 18 5.80 27.20 -15.24
CA ILE A 18 6.43 27.05 -13.92
C ILE A 18 5.40 26.67 -12.85
N SER A 19 4.18 27.21 -12.91
CA SER A 19 3.14 26.88 -11.93
C SER A 19 2.67 25.42 -12.00
N SER A 20 2.56 24.84 -13.20
CA SER A 20 2.11 23.46 -13.37
C SER A 20 3.13 22.43 -12.89
N THR A 21 4.42 22.67 -13.13
CA THR A 21 5.52 21.79 -12.68
C THR A 21 5.70 21.83 -11.16
N PHE A 22 5.51 22.99 -10.53
CA PHE A 22 5.57 23.14 -9.07
C PHE A 22 4.44 22.38 -8.36
N SER A 23 3.19 22.54 -8.81
CA SER A 23 2.03 21.83 -8.24
C SER A 23 2.14 20.30 -8.38
N PHE A 24 2.72 19.83 -9.49
CA PHE A 24 2.99 18.40 -9.72
C PHE A 24 4.04 17.85 -8.72
N ALA A 25 5.18 18.53 -8.60
CA ALA A 25 6.25 18.11 -7.70
C ALA A 25 5.78 18.08 -6.23
N GLN A 26 4.99 19.08 -5.83
CA GLN A 26 4.43 19.18 -4.49
C GLN A 26 3.40 18.06 -4.19
N THR A 27 2.47 17.81 -5.10
CA THR A 27 1.46 16.74 -4.92
C THR A 27 2.10 15.37 -4.82
N ASN A 28 3.07 15.08 -5.69
CA ASN A 28 3.78 13.80 -5.66
C ASN A 28 4.58 13.61 -4.36
N SER A 29 5.25 14.67 -3.89
CA SER A 29 5.96 14.63 -2.60
C SER A 29 5.01 14.33 -1.44
N ASN A 30 3.80 14.90 -1.45
CA ASN A 30 2.80 14.66 -0.42
C ASN A 30 2.28 13.21 -0.45
N ASP A 31 1.98 12.67 -1.62
CA ASP A 31 1.52 11.28 -1.77
C ASP A 31 2.60 10.29 -1.31
N ILE A 32 3.87 10.50 -1.70
CA ILE A 32 5.00 9.65 -1.23
C ILE A 32 5.17 9.73 0.29
N GLN A 33 5.08 10.94 0.87
CA GLN A 33 5.15 11.10 2.33
C GLN A 33 4.02 10.39 3.05
N GLU A 34 2.79 10.46 2.54
CA GLU A 34 1.65 9.77 3.13
C GLU A 34 1.79 8.24 3.01
N VAL A 35 2.25 7.72 1.85
CA VAL A 35 2.57 6.30 1.67
C VAL A 35 3.57 5.85 2.73
N MET A 36 4.72 6.53 2.85
CA MET A 36 5.75 6.16 3.82
C MET A 36 5.21 6.18 5.25
N LYS A 37 4.46 7.22 5.61
CA LYS A 37 3.83 7.36 6.93
C LYS A 37 2.84 6.22 7.22
N GLN A 38 1.97 5.88 6.28
CA GLN A 38 0.97 4.81 6.47
C GLN A 38 1.63 3.43 6.54
N LEU A 39 2.64 3.19 5.71
CA LEU A 39 3.41 1.94 5.74
C LEU A 39 4.18 1.78 7.07
N ALA A 40 4.79 2.85 7.59
CA ALA A 40 5.44 2.83 8.90
C ALA A 40 4.44 2.66 10.05
N ARG A 41 3.32 3.40 10.02
CA ARG A 41 2.26 3.30 11.04
C ARG A 41 1.74 1.86 11.17
N THR A 42 1.41 1.24 10.05
CA THR A 42 0.83 -0.12 10.05
C THR A 42 1.87 -1.19 10.37
N HIS A 43 3.15 -0.96 10.03
CA HIS A 43 4.25 -1.78 10.51
C HIS A 43 4.34 -1.77 12.04
N ASP A 44 4.40 -0.58 12.64
CA ASP A 44 4.57 -0.44 14.09
C ASP A 44 3.35 -0.98 14.84
N ALA A 45 2.15 -0.76 14.31
CA ALA A 45 0.93 -1.32 14.87
C ALA A 45 0.92 -2.86 14.84
N LEU A 46 1.30 -3.49 13.72
CA LEU A 46 1.39 -4.96 13.65
C LEU A 46 2.47 -5.52 14.58
N LYS A 47 3.62 -4.84 14.65
CA LYS A 47 4.70 -5.21 15.58
C LYS A 47 4.20 -5.17 17.02
N SER A 48 3.51 -4.11 17.42
CA SER A 48 2.92 -3.98 18.77
C SER A 48 1.90 -5.09 19.06
N GLU A 49 1.08 -5.46 18.07
CA GLU A 49 0.12 -6.56 18.20
C GLU A 49 0.78 -7.95 18.30
N THR A 50 2.05 -8.08 17.97
CA THR A 50 2.75 -9.37 17.99
C THR A 50 3.88 -9.42 19.02
N GLU A 51 4.10 -8.32 19.72
CA GLU A 51 5.16 -8.18 20.71
C GLU A 51 4.89 -9.09 21.91
N ASN A 52 5.94 -9.76 22.40
CA ASN A 52 5.91 -10.66 23.57
C ASN A 52 4.97 -11.87 23.47
N LEU A 53 4.37 -12.15 22.31
CA LEU A 53 3.57 -13.36 22.14
C LEU A 53 4.43 -14.62 22.32
N VAL A 54 3.95 -15.54 23.15
CA VAL A 54 4.56 -16.87 23.32
C VAL A 54 4.09 -17.83 22.23
N SER A 55 4.81 -18.96 22.04
CA SER A 55 4.50 -19.94 20.99
C SER A 55 3.05 -20.43 21.01
N ALA A 56 2.48 -20.67 22.20
CA ALA A 56 1.08 -21.07 22.33
C ALA A 56 0.10 -20.01 21.79
N GLN A 57 0.41 -18.71 21.96
CA GLN A 57 -0.41 -17.61 21.46
C GLN A 57 -0.26 -17.41 19.94
N TRP A 58 0.97 -17.55 19.43
CA TRP A 58 1.24 -17.51 17.98
C TRP A 58 0.45 -18.57 17.21
N ASN A 59 0.36 -19.76 17.78
CA ASN A 59 -0.28 -20.92 17.16
C ASN A 59 -1.75 -21.13 17.55
N PHE A 60 -2.29 -20.31 18.44
CA PHE A 60 -3.68 -20.46 18.87
C PHE A 60 -4.63 -20.32 17.67
N LYS A 61 -5.56 -21.27 17.54
CA LYS A 61 -6.63 -21.25 16.53
C LYS A 61 -7.99 -21.28 17.22
N GLU A 62 -8.89 -20.38 16.82
CA GLU A 62 -10.28 -20.34 17.28
C GLU A 62 -11.04 -21.62 16.90
N SER A 63 -10.75 -22.17 15.70
CA SER A 63 -11.23 -23.47 15.19
C SER A 63 -10.26 -24.02 14.14
N PRO A 64 -10.35 -25.29 13.71
CA PRO A 64 -9.46 -25.88 12.70
C PRO A 64 -9.41 -25.12 11.36
N GLU A 65 -10.49 -24.44 10.99
CA GLU A 65 -10.66 -23.71 9.72
C GLU A 65 -10.19 -22.25 9.81
N ARG A 66 -9.86 -21.78 11.02
CA ARG A 66 -9.46 -20.39 11.27
C ARG A 66 -7.94 -20.28 11.34
N TRP A 67 -7.43 -19.13 10.88
CA TRP A 67 -6.01 -18.86 10.94
C TRP A 67 -5.55 -18.50 12.35
N SER A 68 -4.37 -18.99 12.71
CA SER A 68 -3.62 -18.51 13.87
C SER A 68 -3.02 -17.12 13.62
N ILE A 69 -2.48 -16.48 14.67
CA ILE A 69 -1.77 -15.20 14.51
C ILE A 69 -0.56 -15.38 13.57
N ALA A 70 0.18 -16.49 13.68
CA ALA A 70 1.30 -16.78 12.79
C ALA A 70 0.87 -16.86 11.32
N GLU A 71 -0.24 -17.55 11.04
CA GLU A 71 -0.80 -17.69 9.69
C GLU A 71 -1.32 -16.36 9.13
N VAL A 72 -1.91 -15.50 9.97
CA VAL A 72 -2.32 -14.14 9.57
C VAL A 72 -1.11 -13.28 9.21
N VAL A 73 -0.03 -13.33 10.00
CA VAL A 73 1.17 -12.53 9.73
C VAL A 73 1.93 -13.05 8.51
N GLU A 74 1.98 -14.37 8.31
CA GLU A 74 2.53 -14.98 7.09
C GLU A 74 1.74 -14.51 5.85
N HIS A 75 0.40 -14.52 5.92
CA HIS A 75 -0.46 -14.01 4.87
C HIS A 75 -0.16 -12.55 4.51
N LEU A 76 0.03 -11.70 5.52
CA LEU A 76 0.44 -10.31 5.32
C LEU A 76 1.79 -10.21 4.61
N GLY A 77 2.79 -10.99 5.03
CA GLY A 77 4.10 -11.05 4.37
C GLY A 77 4.01 -11.50 2.90
N ASN A 78 3.14 -12.46 2.59
CA ASN A 78 2.94 -12.88 1.19
C ASN A 78 2.38 -11.75 0.33
N TRP A 79 1.41 -10.99 0.84
CA TRP A 79 0.87 -9.83 0.13
C TRP A 79 1.86 -8.66 0.02
N GLU A 80 2.72 -8.45 1.02
CA GLU A 80 3.82 -7.47 0.91
C GLU A 80 4.70 -7.76 -0.31
N LEU A 81 5.05 -9.03 -0.55
CA LEU A 81 5.87 -9.43 -1.69
C LEU A 81 5.11 -9.30 -3.02
N LEU A 82 3.84 -9.70 -3.05
CA LEU A 82 3.02 -9.64 -4.26
C LEU A 82 2.79 -8.20 -4.71
N TRP A 83 2.44 -7.29 -3.79
CA TRP A 83 2.29 -5.88 -4.11
C TRP A 83 3.62 -5.19 -4.39
N ALA A 84 4.72 -5.57 -3.75
CA ALA A 84 6.05 -5.06 -4.11
C ALA A 84 6.37 -5.34 -5.59
N ARG A 85 6.08 -6.57 -6.06
CA ARG A 85 6.22 -6.93 -7.47
C ARG A 85 5.30 -6.11 -8.37
N GLU A 86 4.03 -5.97 -7.99
CA GLU A 86 3.05 -5.19 -8.75
C GLU A 86 3.48 -3.72 -8.89
N LEU A 87 3.88 -3.10 -7.78
CA LEU A 87 4.38 -1.73 -7.74
C LEU A 87 5.65 -1.55 -8.58
N ALA A 88 6.58 -2.51 -8.54
CA ALA A 88 7.76 -2.50 -9.40
C ALA A 88 7.37 -2.51 -10.89
N MET A 89 6.41 -3.35 -11.28
CA MET A 89 5.90 -3.38 -12.66
C MET A 89 5.20 -2.07 -13.04
N ILE A 90 4.34 -1.52 -12.16
CA ILE A 90 3.67 -0.23 -12.38
C ILE A 90 4.68 0.89 -12.57
N SER A 91 5.77 0.90 -11.79
CA SER A 91 6.79 1.96 -11.86
C SER A 91 7.52 2.03 -13.20
N LEU A 92 7.55 0.93 -13.96
CA LEU A 92 8.16 0.83 -15.28
C LEU A 92 7.22 1.28 -16.41
N ASN A 93 5.94 1.48 -16.11
CA ASN A 93 4.98 1.91 -17.11
C ASN A 93 5.19 3.38 -17.50
N LYS A 94 4.74 3.73 -18.71
CA LYS A 94 4.68 5.12 -19.13
C LYS A 94 3.56 5.82 -18.33
N PRO A 95 3.82 6.99 -17.72
CA PRO A 95 2.77 7.76 -17.06
C PRO A 95 1.59 8.04 -17.99
N ASN A 96 0.37 7.84 -17.50
CA ASN A 96 -0.87 8.06 -18.24
C ASN A 96 -1.90 8.85 -17.40
N PRO A 97 -1.79 10.19 -17.34
CA PRO A 97 -2.69 11.03 -16.54
C PRO A 97 -4.17 10.95 -16.97
N GLU A 98 -4.46 10.58 -18.22
CA GLU A 98 -5.84 10.50 -18.72
C GLU A 98 -6.66 9.40 -18.02
N LEU A 99 -6.01 8.33 -17.58
CA LEU A 99 -6.67 7.24 -16.84
C LEU A 99 -7.20 7.66 -15.46
N ARG A 100 -6.78 8.83 -14.94
CA ARG A 100 -7.37 9.39 -13.71
C ARG A 100 -8.87 9.63 -13.83
N LEU A 101 -9.37 9.87 -15.04
CA LEU A 101 -10.79 10.15 -15.29
C LEU A 101 -11.69 8.94 -15.03
N THR A 102 -11.17 7.72 -15.21
CA THR A 102 -11.91 6.46 -15.00
C THR A 102 -11.44 5.70 -13.77
N CYS A 103 -10.32 6.11 -13.16
CA CYS A 103 -9.86 5.60 -11.88
C CYS A 103 -10.91 5.85 -10.78
N LYS A 104 -11.12 4.87 -9.89
CA LYS A 104 -11.96 5.09 -8.71
C LYS A 104 -11.29 6.07 -7.74
N PRO A 105 -12.05 6.79 -6.91
CA PRO A 105 -11.48 7.66 -5.87
C PRO A 105 -10.81 6.83 -4.77
N ASP A 106 -9.90 7.44 -4.02
CA ASP A 106 -9.18 6.80 -2.90
C ASP A 106 -10.14 6.16 -1.87
N SER A 107 -11.29 6.78 -1.61
CA SER A 107 -12.32 6.27 -0.69
C SER A 107 -12.85 4.88 -1.08
N TYR A 108 -12.98 4.60 -2.37
CA TYR A 108 -13.42 3.29 -2.87
C TYR A 108 -12.49 2.17 -2.39
N TYR A 109 -11.18 2.39 -2.47
CA TYR A 109 -10.17 1.40 -2.09
C TYR A 109 -10.12 1.22 -0.57
N HIS A 110 -10.25 2.31 0.19
CA HIS A 110 -10.37 2.26 1.65
C HIS A 110 -11.63 1.53 2.12
N GLU A 111 -12.78 1.81 1.51
CA GLU A 111 -14.04 1.15 1.85
C GLU A 111 -13.99 -0.35 1.53
N PHE A 112 -13.49 -0.71 0.34
CA PHE A 112 -13.36 -2.10 -0.07
C PHE A 112 -12.48 -2.92 0.88
N ILE A 113 -11.30 -2.40 1.26
CA ILE A 113 -10.38 -3.18 2.10
C ILE A 113 -10.85 -3.30 3.56
N MET A 114 -11.64 -2.32 4.03
CA MET A 114 -12.12 -2.24 5.41
C MET A 114 -13.53 -2.82 5.63
N GLU A 115 -14.23 -3.27 4.58
CA GLU A 115 -15.57 -3.84 4.73
C GLU A 115 -15.57 -5.14 5.55
N GLU A 116 -16.65 -5.46 6.26
CA GLU A 116 -16.68 -6.67 7.10
C GLU A 116 -16.94 -7.97 6.34
N LYS A 117 -17.18 -7.90 5.03
CA LYS A 117 -17.44 -9.08 4.20
C LYS A 117 -16.24 -10.02 4.21
N MET A 118 -16.52 -11.32 4.18
CA MET A 118 -15.47 -12.34 4.10
C MET A 118 -14.80 -12.30 2.73
N HIS A 119 -13.49 -12.16 2.72
CA HIS A 119 -12.66 -12.27 1.52
C HIS A 119 -11.87 -13.57 1.59
N ASN A 120 -11.94 -14.37 0.51
CA ASN A 120 -11.15 -15.59 0.42
C ASN A 120 -9.77 -15.25 -0.12
N ALA A 121 -8.72 -15.62 0.62
CA ALA A 121 -7.37 -15.46 0.13
C ALA A 121 -7.11 -16.33 -1.10
N SER A 122 -6.44 -15.73 -2.09
CA SER A 122 -5.95 -16.45 -3.27
C SER A 122 -4.95 -17.53 -2.86
N ASN A 123 -4.83 -18.61 -3.63
CA ASN A 123 -3.94 -19.72 -3.31
C ASN A 123 -2.48 -19.29 -3.15
N ILE A 124 -2.02 -18.28 -3.90
CA ILE A 124 -0.65 -17.76 -3.83
C ILE A 124 -0.38 -16.90 -2.58
N SER A 125 -1.44 -16.43 -1.91
CA SER A 125 -1.34 -15.60 -0.71
C SER A 125 -1.62 -16.36 0.58
N LYS A 126 -2.09 -17.61 0.49
CA LYS A 126 -2.40 -18.41 1.69
C LYS A 126 -1.12 -18.72 2.48
N PRO A 127 -1.19 -18.76 3.81
CA PRO A 127 -0.09 -19.27 4.62
C PRO A 127 0.17 -20.73 4.25
N ASN A 128 1.45 -21.10 4.18
CA ASN A 128 1.91 -22.44 3.86
C ASN A 128 2.64 -23.11 5.04
N GLY A 129 2.94 -22.35 6.10
CA GLY A 129 3.57 -22.87 7.32
C GLY A 129 5.08 -23.13 7.20
N PHE A 130 5.74 -22.72 6.10
CA PHE A 130 7.20 -22.83 5.97
C PHE A 130 7.93 -21.83 6.84
N ILE A 131 7.33 -20.67 7.11
CA ILE A 131 7.89 -19.67 8.02
C ILE A 131 7.38 -19.98 9.42
N LYS A 132 8.31 -20.24 10.35
CA LYS A 132 7.96 -20.59 11.73
C LYS A 132 7.41 -19.36 12.46
N GLU A 133 6.36 -19.56 13.25
CA GLU A 133 5.78 -18.64 14.26
C GLU A 133 6.32 -17.20 14.25
N LYS A 134 7.25 -16.86 15.16
CA LYS A 134 7.81 -15.51 15.32
C LYS A 134 8.69 -15.05 14.15
N ASP A 135 9.11 -15.93 13.27
CA ASP A 135 9.88 -15.56 12.08
C ASP A 135 8.96 -14.95 11.01
N THR A 136 7.64 -15.15 11.11
CA THR A 136 6.64 -14.50 10.21
C THR A 136 6.67 -12.98 10.35
N ILE A 137 6.78 -12.44 11.57
CA ILE A 137 6.89 -10.99 11.77
C ILE A 137 8.25 -10.45 11.31
N LEU A 138 9.33 -11.24 11.41
CA LEU A 138 10.64 -10.86 10.85
C LEU A 138 10.57 -10.78 9.31
N TRP A 139 9.93 -11.76 8.67
CA TRP A 139 9.70 -11.77 7.23
C TRP A 139 8.88 -10.55 6.77
N PHE A 140 7.73 -10.32 7.40
CA PHE A 140 6.90 -9.14 7.12
C PHE A 140 7.70 -7.84 7.31
N THR A 141 8.41 -7.70 8.43
CA THR A 141 9.21 -6.51 8.77
C THR A 141 10.27 -6.23 7.71
N LYS A 142 10.97 -7.28 7.23
CA LYS A 142 11.97 -7.16 6.18
C LYS A 142 11.35 -6.60 4.90
N LEU A 143 10.27 -7.22 4.42
CA LEU A 143 9.59 -6.77 3.20
C LEU A 143 9.02 -5.36 3.34
N ARG A 144 8.38 -5.06 4.47
CA ARG A 144 7.80 -3.75 4.73
C ARG A 144 8.85 -2.64 4.73
N ASN A 145 10.00 -2.89 5.33
CA ASN A 145 11.13 -1.95 5.28
C ASN A 145 11.67 -1.77 3.86
N ASP A 146 11.72 -2.84 3.06
CA ASP A 146 12.08 -2.74 1.63
C ASP A 146 11.05 -1.91 0.85
N ASN A 147 9.76 -2.08 1.13
CA ASN A 147 8.67 -1.37 0.48
C ASN A 147 8.66 0.13 0.84
N ILE A 148 8.96 0.49 2.09
CA ILE A 148 9.14 1.89 2.51
C ILE A 148 10.31 2.54 1.75
N ARG A 149 11.48 1.89 1.73
CA ARG A 149 12.65 2.42 0.98
C ARG A 149 12.40 2.51 -0.51
N SER A 150 11.64 1.56 -1.07
CA SER A 150 11.26 1.58 -2.47
C SER A 150 10.37 2.78 -2.77
N ALA A 151 9.36 3.06 -1.92
CA ALA A 151 8.48 4.22 -2.04
C ALA A 151 9.26 5.55 -1.94
N GLU A 152 10.20 5.65 -0.99
CA GLU A 152 11.06 6.82 -0.82
C GLU A 152 11.89 7.14 -2.08
N GLY A 153 12.36 6.09 -2.77
CA GLY A 153 13.19 6.21 -3.98
C GLY A 153 12.42 6.57 -5.26
N LEU A 154 11.08 6.61 -5.23
CA LEU A 154 10.27 6.83 -6.42
C LEU A 154 10.42 8.26 -6.95
N LYS A 155 10.66 8.37 -8.26
CA LYS A 155 10.74 9.63 -9.01
C LYS A 155 9.62 9.75 -10.06
N VAL A 156 8.48 9.17 -9.75
CA VAL A 156 7.29 9.12 -10.60
C VAL A 156 6.11 9.72 -9.87
N ASN A 157 5.11 10.22 -10.59
CA ASN A 157 3.85 10.61 -9.98
C ASN A 157 2.99 9.36 -9.73
N LEU A 158 2.74 9.05 -8.45
CA LEU A 158 2.01 7.84 -8.07
C LEU A 158 0.59 7.78 -8.65
N ARG A 159 -0.01 8.93 -8.93
CA ARG A 159 -1.35 9.06 -9.50
C ARG A 159 -1.37 9.08 -11.02
N ASP A 160 -0.22 9.16 -11.68
CA ASP A 160 -0.09 9.03 -13.14
C ASP A 160 0.45 7.66 -13.56
N GLN A 161 0.97 6.88 -12.61
CA GLN A 161 1.45 5.54 -12.87
C GLN A 161 0.35 4.52 -12.64
N PHE A 162 -0.09 3.86 -13.70
CA PHE A 162 -1.19 2.92 -13.68
C PHE A 162 -0.71 1.50 -13.96
N GLU A 163 -1.44 0.54 -13.41
CA GLU A 163 -1.36 -0.84 -13.87
C GLU A 163 -1.77 -0.95 -15.34
N MET A 164 -1.07 -1.78 -16.13
CA MET A 164 -1.45 -2.08 -17.50
C MET A 164 -2.47 -3.22 -17.51
N THR A 165 -3.68 -2.93 -17.06
CA THR A 165 -4.81 -3.86 -17.08
C THR A 165 -5.87 -3.32 -18.03
N ALA A 166 -6.53 -4.20 -18.79
CA ALA A 166 -7.66 -3.83 -19.65
C ALA A 166 -8.96 -3.65 -18.84
N LEU A 167 -8.86 -3.17 -17.60
CA LEU A 167 -9.99 -2.97 -16.70
C LEU A 167 -10.69 -1.65 -16.99
N GLU A 168 -12.00 -1.62 -16.74
CA GLU A 168 -12.82 -0.41 -16.88
C GLU A 168 -12.34 0.73 -15.95
N ASN A 169 -11.89 0.38 -14.74
CA ASN A 169 -11.43 1.33 -13.73
C ASN A 169 -10.00 0.94 -13.28
N PRO A 170 -8.95 1.31 -14.03
CA PRO A 170 -7.58 0.92 -13.71
C PRO A 170 -7.09 1.59 -12.43
N ARG A 171 -6.28 0.89 -11.64
CA ARG A 171 -5.68 1.43 -10.41
C ARG A 171 -4.38 2.17 -10.71
N ASN A 172 -4.19 3.31 -10.05
CA ASN A 172 -2.87 3.93 -10.01
C ASN A 172 -2.00 3.34 -8.88
N MET A 173 -0.72 3.65 -8.90
CA MET A 173 0.27 3.18 -7.94
C MET A 173 -0.09 3.58 -6.50
N TYR A 174 -0.64 4.78 -6.29
CA TYR A 174 -1.10 5.22 -4.97
C TYR A 174 -2.23 4.32 -4.44
N ASN A 175 -3.18 3.92 -5.30
CA ASN A 175 -4.27 3.02 -4.90
C ASN A 175 -3.79 1.61 -4.53
N VAL A 176 -2.73 1.11 -5.17
CA VAL A 176 -2.10 -0.15 -4.75
C VAL A 176 -1.50 -0.02 -3.36
N TYR A 177 -0.87 1.11 -3.03
CA TYR A 177 -0.42 1.36 -1.67
C TYR A 177 -1.59 1.47 -0.66
N ILE A 178 -2.73 2.05 -1.04
CA ILE A 178 -3.95 2.07 -0.19
C ILE A 178 -4.32 0.66 0.25
N TYR A 179 -4.38 -0.28 -0.70
CA TYR A 179 -4.62 -1.68 -0.37
C TYR A 179 -3.52 -2.25 0.54
N MET A 180 -2.27 -1.94 0.26
CA MET A 180 -1.13 -2.46 1.02
C MET A 180 -1.17 -2.11 2.52
N TRP A 181 -1.39 -0.84 2.88
CA TRP A 181 -1.50 -0.49 4.31
C TRP A 181 -2.88 -0.84 4.89
N GLY A 182 -3.96 -0.67 4.12
CA GLY A 182 -5.31 -0.95 4.60
C GLY A 182 -5.54 -2.44 4.88
N HIS A 183 -4.87 -3.32 4.12
CA HIS A 183 -4.90 -4.76 4.35
C HIS A 183 -4.26 -5.13 5.68
N VAL A 184 -3.18 -4.45 6.07
CA VAL A 184 -2.58 -4.64 7.41
C VAL A 184 -3.54 -4.15 8.50
N ASP A 185 -4.17 -2.98 8.34
CA ASP A 185 -5.17 -2.50 9.31
C ASP A 185 -6.32 -3.51 9.50
N ARG A 186 -6.81 -4.09 8.40
CA ARG A 186 -7.84 -5.14 8.43
C ARG A 186 -7.37 -6.35 9.25
N HIS A 187 -6.16 -6.84 9.01
CA HIS A 187 -5.66 -8.04 9.69
C HIS A 187 -5.18 -7.78 11.12
N ILE A 188 -4.81 -6.54 11.48
CA ILE A 188 -4.65 -6.13 12.88
C ILE A 188 -5.96 -6.35 13.65
N LYS A 189 -7.11 -5.93 13.09
CA LYS A 189 -8.42 -6.19 13.71
C LYS A 189 -8.70 -7.69 13.86
N GLN A 190 -8.29 -8.50 12.89
CA GLN A 190 -8.39 -9.95 12.99
C GLN A 190 -7.54 -10.51 14.13
N ILE A 191 -6.28 -10.08 14.27
CA ILE A 191 -5.39 -10.49 15.37
C ILE A 191 -5.98 -10.09 16.72
N GLN A 192 -6.45 -8.84 16.84
CA GLN A 192 -7.12 -8.34 18.04
C GLN A 192 -8.32 -9.22 18.41
N LYS A 193 -9.16 -9.60 17.43
CA LYS A 193 -10.28 -10.51 17.65
C LYS A 193 -9.82 -11.88 18.17
N VAL A 194 -8.79 -12.48 17.58
CA VAL A 194 -8.25 -13.77 18.03
C VAL A 194 -7.82 -13.71 19.50
N LYS A 195 -7.16 -12.62 19.92
CA LYS A 195 -6.72 -12.42 21.31
C LYS A 195 -7.87 -12.29 22.31
N THR A 196 -9.07 -11.91 21.87
CA THR A 196 -10.27 -11.85 22.72
C THR A 196 -10.96 -13.19 22.91
N HIS A 197 -10.53 -14.23 22.20
CA HIS A 197 -11.15 -15.55 22.31
C HIS A 197 -11.00 -16.12 23.72
N ILE A 198 -12.06 -16.72 24.27
CA ILE A 198 -12.10 -17.21 25.67
C ILE A 198 -11.00 -18.22 25.99
N ASN A 199 -10.60 -19.01 24.99
CA ASN A 199 -9.54 -20.03 25.10
C ASN A 199 -8.14 -19.51 24.67
N PHE A 200 -7.99 -18.23 24.37
CA PHE A 200 -6.68 -17.67 24.01
C PHE A 200 -5.72 -17.80 25.20
N PRO A 201 -4.49 -18.32 25.01
CA PRO A 201 -3.53 -18.47 26.11
C PRO A 201 -3.17 -17.11 26.72
N LYS A 202 -3.17 -17.03 28.06
CA LYS A 202 -2.83 -15.81 28.81
C LYS A 202 -1.33 -15.71 29.07
#